data_AF-A0A7X9L866-F1
#
_entry.id   AF-A0A7X9L866-F1
#
_cell.length_a   1.000
_cell.length_b   1.000
_cell.length_c   1.000
_cell.angle_alpha   90.00
_cell.angle_beta   90.00
_cell.angle_gamma   90.00
#
_symmetry.space_group_name_H-M   'P 1'
#
loop_
_entity.id
_entity.type
_entity.pdbx_description
1 polymer ?
#
loop_
_entity_poly.entity_id
_entity_poly.type
_entity_poly.pdbx_seq_one_letter_code
_entity_poly.pdbx_strand_id
1 'polypeptide(L)'
;PAPAEPPAVDPRGFWRRGPIEPLTGPVLLRLASPAGIAAGETPWGIAEHLLPELDAALPGHTCLTVADLDTLEAALETHPGRPLVVQGRDLSRVGFLAAASAIVLRRRPDAVIVELGWPDLAGATRIDLATFGSGRGAAVALIRLLAEGAR
;
A
#
# COMPACT_ATOMS: atom_id res chain seq x y z
N PRO A 1 -7.61 -19.32 -29.03
CA PRO A 1 -7.05 -19.79 -27.74
C PRO A 1 -7.55 -18.92 -26.58
N ALA A 2 -8.07 -19.55 -25.51
CA ALA A 2 -8.33 -18.83 -24.27
C ALA A 2 -6.97 -18.33 -23.72
N PRO A 3 -6.91 -17.09 -23.18
CA PRO A 3 -5.67 -16.61 -22.57
C PRO A 3 -5.29 -17.55 -21.42
N ALA A 4 -4.00 -17.88 -21.32
CA ALA A 4 -3.48 -18.62 -20.19
C ALA A 4 -3.66 -17.79 -18.91
N GLU A 5 -3.97 -18.47 -17.80
CA GLU A 5 -4.03 -17.82 -16.51
C GLU A 5 -2.63 -17.29 -16.14
N PRO A 6 -2.48 -16.00 -15.81
CA PRO A 6 -1.17 -15.46 -15.46
C PRO A 6 -0.67 -16.09 -14.16
N PRO A 7 0.64 -16.31 -14.01
CA PRO A 7 1.19 -16.86 -12.78
C PRO A 7 0.91 -15.93 -11.59
N ALA A 8 0.52 -16.50 -10.45
CA ALA A 8 0.31 -15.76 -9.22
C ALA A 8 1.66 -15.33 -8.62
N VAL A 9 1.72 -14.09 -8.12
CA VAL A 9 2.85 -13.62 -7.30
C VAL A 9 2.71 -14.23 -5.91
N ASP A 10 3.78 -14.86 -5.43
CA ASP A 10 3.84 -15.40 -4.08
C ASP A 10 4.23 -14.29 -3.08
N PRO A 11 3.36 -13.95 -2.10
CA PRO A 11 3.66 -12.88 -1.15
C PRO A 11 4.84 -13.19 -0.21
N ARG A 12 5.33 -14.44 -0.16
CA ARG A 12 6.58 -14.78 0.55
C ARG A 12 7.81 -14.11 -0.05
N GLY A 13 7.73 -13.65 -1.30
CA GLY A 13 8.78 -12.85 -1.94
C GLY A 13 8.87 -11.40 -1.45
N PHE A 14 7.88 -10.92 -0.68
CA PHE A 14 7.91 -9.56 -0.13
C PHE A 14 8.84 -9.46 1.06
N TRP A 15 9.59 -8.37 1.12
CA TRP A 15 10.35 -8.03 2.32
C TRP A 15 9.39 -7.55 3.40
N ARG A 16 9.67 -7.95 4.65
CA ARG A 16 8.87 -7.62 5.83
C ARG A 16 9.81 -7.24 6.97
N ARG A 17 9.48 -6.17 7.68
CA ARG A 17 10.19 -5.78 8.92
C ARG A 17 9.91 -6.75 10.06
N GLY A 18 8.70 -7.30 10.11
CA GLY A 18 8.21 -8.17 11.16
C GLY A 18 6.90 -8.83 10.75
N PRO A 19 6.21 -9.50 11.69
CA PRO A 19 4.92 -10.12 11.39
C PRO A 19 3.87 -9.08 11.03
N ILE A 20 2.93 -9.48 10.18
CA ILE A 20 1.76 -8.70 9.78
C ILE A 20 0.53 -9.44 10.26
N GLU A 21 -0.25 -8.80 11.12
CA GLU A 21 -1.50 -9.36 11.60
C GLU A 21 -2.58 -9.30 10.50
N PRO A 22 -3.48 -10.29 10.43
CA PRO A 22 -4.64 -10.25 9.54
C PRO A 22 -5.51 -9.01 9.79
N LEU A 23 -5.92 -8.33 8.72
CA LEU A 23 -6.70 -7.10 8.79
C LEU A 23 -8.18 -7.36 8.49
N THR A 24 -9.06 -6.60 9.16
CA THR A 24 -10.51 -6.56 8.88
C THR A 24 -10.95 -5.12 8.69
N GLY A 25 -11.70 -4.85 7.62
CA GLY A 25 -12.17 -3.51 7.25
C GLY A 25 -11.09 -2.41 7.20
N PRO A 26 -9.89 -2.65 6.62
CA PRO A 26 -8.80 -1.68 6.66
C PRO A 26 -9.08 -0.44 5.79
N VAL A 27 -8.44 0.66 6.15
CA VAL A 27 -8.26 1.82 5.26
C VAL A 27 -6.98 1.62 4.47
N LEU A 28 -7.12 1.59 3.15
CA LEU A 28 -6.06 1.40 2.16
C LEU A 28 -5.75 2.76 1.54
N LEU A 29 -4.80 3.47 2.15
CA LEU A 29 -4.42 4.82 1.77
C LEU A 29 -3.24 4.79 0.79
N ARG A 30 -3.46 5.26 -0.43
CA ARG A 30 -2.43 5.41 -1.45
C ARG A 30 -1.93 6.85 -1.51
N LEU A 31 -0.64 7.03 -1.25
CA LEU A 31 0.03 8.31 -1.47
C LEU A 31 0.35 8.42 -2.96
N ALA A 32 -0.22 9.43 -3.63
CA ALA A 32 0.02 9.66 -5.05
C ALA A 32 1.52 9.82 -5.29
N SER A 33 2.06 9.00 -6.19
CA SER A 33 3.47 9.07 -6.60
C SER A 33 3.53 9.54 -8.04
N PRO A 34 4.46 10.43 -8.41
CA PRO A 34 4.60 10.94 -9.76
C PRO A 34 4.61 9.81 -10.81
N ALA A 35 3.95 10.05 -11.95
CA ALA A 35 3.96 9.11 -13.06
C ALA A 35 5.37 9.02 -13.68
N GLY A 36 5.78 7.82 -14.08
CA GLY A 36 7.03 7.63 -14.83
C GLY A 36 6.85 8.06 -16.29
N ILE A 37 7.87 8.70 -16.87
CA ILE A 37 7.85 9.22 -18.25
C ILE A 37 7.46 8.14 -19.27
N ALA A 38 7.85 6.88 -19.04
CA ALA A 38 7.56 5.77 -19.96
C ALA A 38 6.17 5.13 -19.76
N ALA A 39 5.61 5.18 -18.55
CA ALA A 39 4.38 4.45 -18.21
C ALA A 39 3.13 5.35 -18.24
N GLY A 40 3.28 6.67 -18.11
CA GLY A 40 2.15 7.57 -17.96
C GLY A 40 1.27 7.21 -16.75
N GLU A 41 -0.01 7.55 -16.84
CA GLU A 41 -1.01 7.25 -15.81
C GLU A 41 -1.56 5.83 -15.95
N THR A 42 -0.85 4.85 -15.40
CA THR A 42 -1.32 3.46 -15.33
C THR A 42 -1.93 3.15 -13.96
N PRO A 43 -2.91 2.23 -13.85
CA PRO A 43 -3.34 1.71 -12.56
C PRO A 43 -2.20 0.98 -11.84
N TRP A 44 -2.05 1.24 -10.55
CA TRP A 44 -1.02 0.62 -9.71
C TRP A 44 -1.44 0.57 -8.24
N GLY A 45 -0.78 -0.32 -7.49
CA GLY A 45 -1.02 -0.53 -6.07
C GLY A 45 -2.42 -1.05 -5.80
N ILE A 46 -2.83 -1.00 -4.54
CA ILE A 46 -4.17 -1.32 -4.10
C ILE A 46 -5.04 -0.06 -4.16
N ALA A 47 -6.06 -0.07 -5.02
CA ALA A 47 -7.03 1.02 -5.15
C ALA A 47 -8.33 0.48 -5.80
N GLU A 48 -9.24 1.38 -6.18
CA GLU A 48 -10.58 1.04 -6.70
C GLU A 48 -10.58 0.11 -7.93
N HIS A 49 -9.51 0.10 -8.73
CA HIS A 49 -9.39 -0.84 -9.86
C HIS A 49 -9.25 -2.33 -9.43
N LEU A 50 -9.13 -2.60 -8.13
CA LEU A 50 -9.06 -3.95 -7.54
C LEU A 50 -10.26 -4.25 -6.63
N LEU A 51 -11.37 -3.54 -6.76
CA LEU A 51 -12.56 -3.76 -5.93
C LEU A 51 -13.00 -5.24 -5.86
N PRO A 52 -13.04 -6.02 -6.96
CA PRO A 52 -13.43 -7.44 -6.87
C PRO A 52 -12.52 -8.27 -5.97
N GLU A 53 -11.20 -8.03 -5.99
CA GLU A 53 -10.27 -8.73 -5.11
C GLU A 53 -10.37 -8.25 -3.66
N LEU A 54 -10.61 -6.96 -3.48
CA LEU A 54 -10.76 -6.35 -2.16
C LEU A 54 -12.06 -6.75 -1.47
N ASP A 55 -13.18 -6.80 -2.19
CA ASP A 55 -14.47 -7.25 -1.66
C ASP A 55 -14.40 -8.72 -1.22
N ALA A 56 -13.67 -9.54 -1.97
CA ALA A 56 -13.50 -10.96 -1.67
C ALA A 56 -12.58 -11.22 -0.46
N ALA A 57 -11.46 -10.49 -0.35
CA ALA A 57 -10.42 -10.79 0.64
C ALA A 57 -10.44 -9.86 1.87
N LEU A 58 -10.86 -8.61 1.71
CA LEU A 58 -10.85 -7.57 2.74
C LEU A 58 -12.23 -6.87 2.80
N PRO A 59 -13.30 -7.59 3.21
CA PRO A 59 -14.62 -7.00 3.33
C PRO A 59 -14.62 -5.80 4.29
N GLY A 60 -15.37 -4.76 3.94
CA GLY A 60 -15.43 -3.50 4.70
C GLY A 60 -14.20 -2.60 4.52
N HIS A 61 -13.36 -2.85 3.52
CA HIS A 61 -12.23 -1.97 3.21
C HIS A 61 -12.69 -0.57 2.78
N THR A 62 -11.76 0.38 2.81
CA THR A 62 -11.95 1.70 2.20
C THR A 62 -10.68 2.10 1.47
N CYS A 63 -10.79 2.43 0.18
CA CYS A 63 -9.66 2.94 -0.61
C CYS A 63 -9.66 4.46 -0.61
N LEU A 64 -8.50 5.05 -0.33
CA LEU A 64 -8.28 6.50 -0.42
C LEU A 64 -7.02 6.77 -1.24
N THR A 65 -6.99 7.87 -1.98
CA THR A 65 -5.77 8.38 -2.61
C THR A 65 -5.61 9.85 -2.24
N VAL A 66 -4.41 10.24 -1.80
CA VAL A 66 -4.07 11.63 -1.43
C VAL A 66 -2.82 12.07 -2.17
N ALA A 67 -2.80 13.32 -2.62
CA ALA A 67 -1.71 13.87 -3.43
C ALA A 67 -0.95 15.02 -2.76
N ASP A 68 -1.42 15.46 -1.60
CA ASP A 68 -0.84 16.54 -0.81
C ASP A 68 -1.05 16.28 0.69
N LEU A 69 -0.43 17.11 1.53
CA LEU A 69 -0.45 16.92 2.98
C LEU A 69 -1.79 17.33 3.60
N ASP A 70 -2.52 18.27 3.00
CA ASP A 70 -3.80 18.74 3.54
C ASP A 70 -4.88 17.66 3.38
N THR A 71 -4.95 17.02 2.21
CA THR A 71 -5.84 15.89 1.94
C THR A 71 -5.44 14.66 2.75
N LEU A 72 -4.15 14.46 3.02
CA LEU A 72 -3.68 13.43 3.94
C LEU A 72 -4.20 13.65 5.37
N GLU A 73 -4.05 14.86 5.91
CA GLU A 73 -4.51 15.16 7.28
C GLU A 73 -6.03 14.94 7.40
N ALA A 74 -6.82 15.39 6.41
CA ALA A 74 -8.27 15.14 6.37
C ALA A 74 -8.60 13.63 6.31
N ALA A 75 -7.86 12.85 5.51
CA ALA A 75 -8.05 11.41 5.43
C ALA A 75 -7.78 10.70 6.76
N LEU A 76 -6.78 11.16 7.53
CA LEU A 76 -6.44 10.59 8.83
C LEU A 76 -7.51 10.86 9.90
N GLU A 77 -8.25 11.97 9.81
CA GLU A 77 -9.38 12.28 10.71
C GLU A 77 -10.64 11.45 10.42
N THR A 78 -10.82 11.01 9.18
CA THR A 78 -12.12 10.47 8.71
C THR A 78 -12.37 9.03 9.17
N HIS A 79 -11.31 8.29 9.51
CA HIS A 79 -11.40 6.87 9.85
C HIS A 79 -10.64 6.50 11.13
N PRO A 80 -11.01 7.08 12.29
CA PRO A 80 -10.37 6.77 13.55
C PRO A 80 -10.61 5.30 13.93
N GLY A 81 -9.61 4.67 14.55
CA GLY A 81 -9.72 3.31 15.11
C GLY A 81 -9.73 2.16 14.09
N ARG A 82 -9.70 2.43 12.78
CA ARG A 82 -9.60 1.39 11.75
C ARG A 82 -8.13 1.09 11.41
N PRO A 83 -7.74 -0.17 11.13
CA PRO A 83 -6.40 -0.49 10.65
C PRO A 83 -6.05 0.34 9.41
N LEU A 84 -4.88 0.95 9.40
CA LEU A 84 -4.43 1.82 8.33
C LEU A 84 -3.24 1.17 7.62
N VAL A 85 -3.39 0.98 6.31
CA VAL A 85 -2.31 0.56 5.42
C VAL A 85 -2.00 1.72 4.49
N VAL A 86 -0.77 2.23 4.54
CA VAL A 86 -0.33 3.31 3.67
C VAL A 86 0.63 2.76 2.64
N GLN A 87 0.39 3.04 1.37
CA GLN A 87 1.24 2.58 0.27
C GLN A 87 1.71 3.75 -0.59
N GLY A 88 2.91 3.62 -1.16
CA GLY A 88 3.45 4.54 -2.14
C GLY A 88 4.57 3.91 -2.93
N ARG A 89 5.00 4.60 -3.99
CA ARG A 89 6.20 4.24 -4.75
C ARG A 89 7.31 5.20 -4.38
N ASP A 90 8.44 4.66 -3.95
CA ASP A 90 9.66 5.38 -3.64
C ASP A 90 9.49 6.35 -2.46
N LEU A 91 8.95 5.82 -1.35
CA LEU A 91 8.54 6.56 -0.15
C LEU A 91 9.64 7.43 0.44
N SER A 92 10.91 7.01 0.37
CA SER A 92 12.05 7.80 0.86
C SER A 92 12.63 8.75 -0.18
N ARG A 93 12.31 8.60 -1.47
CA ARG A 93 12.97 9.32 -2.57
C ARG A 93 12.21 10.55 -3.04
N VAL A 94 10.92 10.64 -2.71
CA VAL A 94 10.06 11.75 -3.09
C VAL A 94 9.66 12.55 -1.86
N GLY A 95 9.92 13.86 -1.87
CA GLY A 95 9.75 14.73 -0.69
C GLY A 95 8.34 14.70 -0.08
N PHE A 96 7.30 14.75 -0.92
CA PHE A 96 5.91 14.61 -0.46
C PHE A 96 5.67 13.27 0.26
N LEU A 97 6.09 12.15 -0.35
CA LEU A 97 5.87 10.81 0.19
C LEU A 97 6.62 10.63 1.52
N ALA A 98 7.86 11.10 1.62
CA ALA A 98 8.64 11.01 2.85
C ALA A 98 7.99 11.83 3.99
N ALA A 99 7.55 13.05 3.69
CA ALA A 99 6.84 13.90 4.64
C ALA A 99 5.50 13.28 5.06
N ALA A 100 4.72 12.78 4.10
CA ALA A 100 3.45 12.10 4.34
C ALA A 100 3.61 10.88 5.25
N SER A 101 4.59 10.00 4.97
CA SER A 101 4.90 8.85 5.82
C SER A 101 5.27 9.28 7.24
N ALA A 102 6.06 10.34 7.42
CA ALA A 102 6.40 10.85 8.74
C ALA A 102 5.18 11.40 9.52
N ILE A 103 4.25 12.08 8.83
CA ILE A 103 2.98 12.55 9.42
C ILE A 103 2.13 11.36 9.85
N VAL A 104 1.92 10.39 8.95
CA VAL A 104 1.17 9.17 9.24
C VAL A 104 1.73 8.50 10.48
N LEU A 105 3.03 8.25 10.54
CA LEU A 105 3.66 7.53 11.65
C LEU A 105 3.59 8.28 12.98
N ARG A 106 3.61 9.61 12.96
CA ARG A 106 3.43 10.44 14.16
C ARG A 106 2.00 10.36 14.69
N ARG A 107 1.00 10.29 13.80
CA ARG A 107 -0.42 10.28 14.18
C ARG A 107 -0.98 8.88 14.41
N ARG A 108 -0.48 7.91 13.65
CA ARG A 108 -0.88 6.51 13.57
C ARG A 108 0.38 5.63 13.60
N PRO A 109 1.06 5.53 14.75
CA PRO A 109 2.27 4.71 14.87
C PRO A 109 2.00 3.22 14.59
N ASP A 110 0.74 2.81 14.65
CA ASP A 110 0.21 1.49 14.31
C ASP A 110 0.00 1.25 12.80
N ALA A 111 0.11 2.28 11.95
CA ALA A 111 -0.09 2.14 10.51
C ALA A 111 0.95 1.22 9.86
N VAL A 112 0.52 0.38 8.93
CA VAL A 112 1.42 -0.46 8.13
C VAL A 112 1.90 0.33 6.93
N ILE A 113 3.20 0.60 6.84
CA ILE A 113 3.80 1.33 5.71
C ILE A 113 4.33 0.35 4.65
N VAL A 114 3.82 0.48 3.43
CA VAL A 114 4.10 -0.41 2.30
C VAL A 114 4.81 0.34 1.16
N GLU A 115 6.05 -0.07 0.89
CA GLU A 115 6.81 0.40 -0.26
C GLU A 115 6.52 -0.48 -1.49
N LEU A 116 6.14 0.15 -2.60
CA LEU A 116 5.82 -0.54 -3.86
C LEU A 116 6.89 -0.35 -4.96
N GLY A 117 7.78 0.62 -4.79
CA GLY A 117 8.89 0.94 -5.68
C GLY A 117 10.21 0.39 -5.13
N TRP A 118 11.23 1.26 -5.06
CA TRP A 118 12.56 0.88 -4.56
C TRP A 118 12.74 1.28 -3.09
N PRO A 119 12.81 0.31 -2.16
CA PRO A 119 12.92 0.62 -0.74
C PRO A 119 14.31 1.08 -0.33
N ASP A 120 14.36 2.05 0.58
CA ASP A 120 15.51 2.30 1.45
C ASP A 120 15.25 1.65 2.82
N LEU A 121 15.57 0.36 2.94
CA LEU A 121 15.24 -0.44 4.13
C LEU A 121 16.02 -0.04 5.38
N ALA A 122 17.17 0.62 5.21
CA ALA A 122 18.00 1.14 6.30
C ALA A 122 17.76 2.64 6.56
N GLY A 123 16.86 3.26 5.78
CA GLY A 123 16.60 4.69 5.80
C GLY A 123 15.77 5.16 6.98
N ALA A 124 15.59 6.49 7.05
CA ALA A 124 14.82 7.16 8.09
C ALA A 124 13.30 6.89 7.97
N THR A 125 12.80 6.64 6.76
CA THR A 125 11.39 6.30 6.55
C THR A 125 11.14 4.87 7.00
N ARG A 126 10.26 4.67 7.99
CA ARG A 126 9.85 3.33 8.40
C ARG A 126 9.08 2.66 7.26
N ILE A 127 9.57 1.51 6.81
CA ILE A 127 8.91 0.59 5.89
C ILE A 127 8.63 -0.72 6.64
N ASP A 128 7.39 -1.19 6.62
CA ASP A 128 6.97 -2.43 7.28
C ASP A 128 6.87 -3.59 6.27
N LEU A 129 6.52 -3.28 5.02
CA LEU A 129 6.42 -4.21 3.89
C LEU A 129 7.03 -3.57 2.63
N ALA A 130 7.73 -4.35 1.81
CA ALA A 130 8.13 -3.92 0.47
C ALA A 130 7.80 -4.98 -0.59
N THR A 131 7.09 -4.58 -1.65
CA THR A 131 6.66 -5.50 -2.73
C THR A 131 7.59 -5.50 -3.93
N PHE A 132 8.53 -4.54 -4.01
CA PHE A 132 9.44 -4.34 -5.15
C PHE A 132 8.75 -4.18 -6.51
N GLY A 133 7.45 -3.86 -6.50
CA GLY A 133 6.65 -3.66 -7.69
C GLY A 133 5.21 -3.26 -7.36
N SER A 134 4.66 -2.34 -8.15
CA SER A 134 3.32 -1.77 -7.95
C SER A 134 2.26 -2.33 -8.91
N GLY A 135 2.59 -3.37 -9.68
CA GLY A 135 1.69 -3.96 -10.67
C GLY A 135 0.55 -4.77 -10.03
N ARG A 136 -0.49 -5.05 -10.82
CA ARG A 136 -1.69 -5.79 -10.37
C ARG A 136 -1.36 -7.11 -9.66
N GLY A 137 -0.43 -7.91 -10.18
CA GLY A 137 -0.05 -9.18 -9.56
C GLY A 137 0.50 -9.02 -8.13
N ALA A 138 1.38 -8.05 -7.92
CA ALA A 138 1.92 -7.74 -6.60
C ALA A 138 0.85 -7.15 -5.67
N ALA A 139 -0.04 -6.29 -6.19
CA ALA A 139 -1.14 -5.73 -5.41
C ALA A 139 -2.14 -6.81 -4.94
N VAL A 140 -2.49 -7.77 -5.80
CA VAL A 140 -3.36 -8.90 -5.43
C VAL A 140 -2.70 -9.82 -4.39
N ALA A 141 -1.41 -10.10 -4.54
CA ALA A 141 -0.66 -10.85 -3.54
C ALA A 141 -0.58 -10.11 -2.19
N LEU A 142 -0.42 -8.78 -2.22
CA LEU A 142 -0.43 -7.95 -1.03
C LEU A 142 -1.80 -7.94 -0.35
N ILE A 143 -2.90 -7.86 -1.10
CA ILE A 143 -4.27 -7.96 -0.56
C ILE A 143 -4.43 -9.27 0.22
N ARG A 144 -4.02 -10.39 -0.37
CA ARG A 144 -4.09 -11.71 0.29
C ARG A 144 -3.24 -11.75 1.56
N LEU A 145 -2.01 -11.25 1.50
CA LEU A 145 -1.13 -11.18 2.68
C LEU A 145 -1.75 -10.33 3.81
N LEU A 146 -2.37 -9.20 3.48
CA LEU A 146 -3.04 -8.35 4.48
C LEU A 146 -4.29 -9.01 5.06
N ALA A 147 -4.99 -9.83 4.27
CA ALA A 147 -6.18 -10.57 4.71
C ALA A 147 -5.83 -11.77 5.60
N GLU A 148 -4.77 -12.50 5.25
CA GLU A 148 -4.37 -13.74 5.92
C GLU A 148 -3.34 -13.52 7.04
N GLY A 149 -2.69 -12.35 7.04
CA GLY A 149 -1.51 -12.08 7.83
C GLY A 149 -0.28 -12.84 7.34
N ALA A 150 0.87 -12.54 7.92
CA ALA A 150 2.11 -13.26 7.65
C ALA A 150 3.02 -13.24 8.87
N ARG A 151 3.36 -14.43 9.38
CA ARG A 151 4.32 -14.61 10.47
C ARG A 151 5.77 -14.56 9.99
#